data_AF-A0A8C6U5H2-F1
#
_entry.id   AF-A0A8C6U5H2-F1
#
_cell.length_a   1.000
_cell.length_b   1.000
_cell.length_c   1.000
_cell.angle_alpha   90.00
_cell.angle_beta   90.00
_cell.angle_gamma   90.00
#
_symmetry.space_group_name_H-M   'P 1'
#
loop_
_entity.id
_entity.type
_entity.pdbx_description
1 polymer ?
#
loop_
_entity_poly.entity_id
_entity_poly.type
_entity_poly.pdbx_seq_one_letter_code
_entity_poly.pdbx_strand_id
1 'polypeptide(L)'
;MCFPFSCPEPYAIMPPLELFMEVPYDERRAMLYRDLERGDVVVGRINNIREYGFFLTLLCTAGGLKRDVEDLDLSALCHIREIPTSGSHDDPLSYYQIGDFIRAGVKDIDRYQEKITVSLHQSSLVPDLDLKLGVITKEELPVHYSKLFQEEDFATSIRKKQSASWALKCVRLGVDHFKNGHHVEAMNEYNKALEIDTNNVEALVARGALYANKGSIVKAISDFELALENCPDHRNAKKYLSQTLVERGRQLEEQEKLVTAEGLYRKALSLDDTNPEAQDALTKITDTIQVSWQLLTLHYRLPWTLEVAPHV
;
A
#
# COMPACT_ATOMS: atom_id res chain seq x y z
N MET A 1 16.48 45.71 -20.80
CA MET A 1 15.32 44.94 -20.31
C MET A 1 15.87 43.67 -19.71
N CYS A 2 15.99 43.63 -18.39
CA CYS A 2 16.50 42.48 -17.66
C CYS A 2 15.34 41.54 -17.35
N PHE A 3 15.46 40.26 -17.69
CA PHE A 3 14.60 39.21 -17.16
C PHE A 3 15.29 38.58 -15.94
N PRO A 4 14.64 38.50 -14.78
CA PRO A 4 15.04 37.57 -13.73
C PRO A 4 13.91 36.55 -13.51
N PHE A 5 14.01 35.39 -14.14
CA PHE A 5 13.36 34.18 -13.66
C PHE A 5 14.38 33.06 -13.72
N SER A 6 15.18 32.95 -12.66
CA SER A 6 15.96 31.75 -12.37
C SER A 6 15.00 30.67 -11.89
N CYS A 7 14.48 29.86 -12.81
CA CYS A 7 13.89 28.57 -12.46
C CYS A 7 15.03 27.67 -11.92
N PRO A 8 15.02 27.22 -10.66
CA PRO A 8 15.99 26.23 -10.22
C PRO A 8 15.67 24.91 -10.93
N GLU A 9 16.68 24.34 -11.61
CA GLU A 9 16.58 23.05 -12.29
C GLU A 9 16.00 21.97 -11.36
N PRO A 10 15.15 21.06 -11.85
CA PRO A 10 14.67 19.94 -11.05
C PRO A 10 15.84 18.98 -10.78
N TYR A 11 16.46 19.11 -9.61
CA TYR A 11 17.42 18.13 -9.09
C TYR A 11 16.74 17.21 -8.08
N ALA A 12 17.03 15.91 -8.17
CA ALA A 12 16.71 14.97 -7.12
C ALA A 12 17.72 15.15 -5.98
N ILE A 13 17.23 15.40 -4.78
CA ILE A 13 18.07 15.38 -3.57
C ILE A 13 18.35 13.91 -3.27
N MET A 14 19.62 13.52 -3.33
CA MET A 14 20.02 12.18 -2.93
C MET A 14 19.66 12.00 -1.44
N PRO A 15 18.93 10.94 -1.06
CA PRO A 15 18.68 10.66 0.34
C PRO A 15 20.02 10.49 1.09
N PRO A 16 20.06 10.69 2.41
CA PRO A 16 21.27 10.44 3.19
C PRO A 16 21.87 9.08 2.83
N LEU A 17 23.18 9.02 2.59
CA LEU A 17 23.86 7.82 2.07
C LEU A 17 23.55 6.57 2.92
N GLU A 18 23.41 6.74 4.22
CA GLU A 18 23.07 5.67 5.16
C GLU A 18 21.67 5.07 4.92
N LEU A 19 20.70 5.90 4.53
CA LEU A 19 19.36 5.45 4.14
C LEU A 19 19.41 4.69 2.81
N PHE A 20 20.27 5.14 1.88
CA PHE A 20 20.50 4.47 0.60
C PHE A 20 21.23 3.12 0.77
N MET A 21 22.12 3.01 1.75
CA MET A 21 22.86 1.77 2.05
C MET A 21 22.15 0.83 3.04
N GLU A 22 20.90 1.11 3.42
CA GLU A 22 20.13 0.29 4.36
C GLU A 22 20.82 0.06 5.72
N VAL A 23 21.56 1.06 6.21
CA VAL A 23 22.28 0.97 7.50
C VAL A 23 21.25 0.85 8.65
N PRO A 24 21.45 -0.07 9.61
CA PRO A 24 20.54 -0.26 10.74
C PRO A 24 20.31 1.03 11.54
N TYR A 25 19.10 1.19 12.08
CA TYR A 25 18.69 2.36 12.86
C TYR A 25 19.67 2.72 13.98
N ASP A 26 20.10 1.73 14.77
CA ASP A 26 21.00 1.94 15.91
C ASP A 26 22.37 2.51 15.50
N GLU A 27 22.87 2.06 14.36
CA GLU A 27 24.16 2.50 13.82
C GLU A 27 24.08 3.93 13.27
N ARG A 28 23.01 4.24 12.53
CA ARG A 28 22.75 5.62 12.04
C ARG A 28 22.59 6.61 13.18
N ARG A 29 21.88 6.20 14.25
CA ARG A 29 21.72 7.03 15.45
C ARG A 29 23.07 7.29 16.13
N ALA A 30 23.89 6.25 16.30
CA ALA A 30 25.22 6.39 16.90
C ALA A 30 26.17 7.26 16.05
N MET A 31 26.11 7.13 14.72
CA MET A 31 26.86 7.98 13.79
C MET A 31 26.47 9.45 13.93
N LEU A 32 25.19 9.75 14.08
CA LEU A 32 24.74 11.13 14.24
C LEU A 32 25.20 11.75 15.57
N TYR A 33 25.16 11.04 16.69
CA TYR A 33 25.71 11.54 17.97
C TYR A 33 27.23 11.75 17.93
N ARG A 34 27.93 11.00 17.06
CA ARG A 34 29.37 11.16 16.83
C ARG A 34 29.67 12.37 15.96
N ASP A 35 28.87 12.59 14.93
CA ASP A 35 29.07 13.65 13.92
C ASP A 35 28.56 15.01 14.40
N LEU A 36 27.61 15.06 15.34
CA LEU A 36 27.08 16.30 15.91
C LEU A 36 28.12 16.96 16.84
N GLU A 37 28.34 18.25 16.64
CA GLU A 37 29.29 19.05 17.40
C GLU A 37 28.64 20.28 18.05
N ARG A 38 29.31 20.84 19.05
CA ARG A 38 28.86 22.08 19.70
C ARG A 38 28.98 23.24 18.70
N GLY A 39 27.92 24.02 18.55
CA GLY A 39 27.83 25.10 17.57
C GLY A 39 27.06 24.73 16.30
N ASP A 40 26.72 23.46 16.12
CA ASP A 40 25.83 23.05 15.03
C ASP A 40 24.43 23.60 15.21
N VAL A 41 23.75 23.85 14.09
CA VAL A 41 22.37 24.35 14.11
C VAL A 41 21.44 23.18 13.83
N VAL A 42 20.44 23.04 14.68
CA VAL A 42 19.40 22.04 14.56
C VAL A 42 18.04 22.70 14.48
N VAL A 43 17.14 22.08 13.75
CA VAL A 43 15.74 22.45 13.66
C VAL A 43 14.92 21.32 14.23
N GLY A 44 14.01 21.63 15.13
CA GLY A 44 13.14 20.66 15.78
C GLY A 44 11.75 21.19 16.03
N ARG A 45 10.81 20.29 16.32
CA ARG A 45 9.44 20.62 16.71
C ARG A 45 9.26 20.47 18.21
N ILE A 46 8.59 21.42 18.85
CA ILE A 46 8.29 21.33 20.29
C ILE A 46 7.34 20.16 20.54
N ASN A 47 7.79 19.21 21.33
CA ASN A 47 7.00 18.05 21.74
C ASN A 47 6.33 18.31 23.10
N ASN A 48 7.08 18.84 24.06
CA ASN A 48 6.58 19.05 25.43
C ASN A 48 7.22 20.28 26.07
N ILE A 49 6.42 21.09 26.77
CA ILE A 49 6.87 22.28 27.50
C ILE A 49 6.72 22.00 29.00
N ARG A 50 7.80 22.24 29.76
CA ARG A 50 7.84 22.10 31.22
C ARG A 50 8.38 23.38 31.86
N GLU A 51 8.25 23.48 33.18
CA GLU A 51 8.69 24.65 33.96
C GLU A 51 10.19 24.97 33.83
N TYR A 52 11.04 23.97 33.53
CA TYR A 52 12.49 24.15 33.41
C TYR A 52 13.00 24.30 31.96
N GLY A 53 12.09 24.27 30.98
CA GLY A 53 12.44 24.25 29.56
C GLY A 53 11.49 23.39 28.73
N PHE A 54 11.77 23.26 27.45
CA PHE A 54 10.97 22.45 26.52
C PHE A 54 11.83 21.41 25.81
N PHE A 55 11.17 20.31 25.45
CA PHE A 55 11.73 19.22 24.66
C PHE A 55 11.36 19.40 23.20
N LEU A 56 12.35 19.25 22.34
CA LEU A 56 12.24 19.29 20.90
C LEU A 56 12.51 17.90 20.33
N THR A 57 11.72 17.49 19.35
CA THR A 57 12.09 16.40 18.46
C THR A 57 12.85 16.99 17.28
N LEU A 58 14.08 16.55 17.05
CA LEU A 58 14.93 17.07 15.97
C LEU A 58 14.45 16.54 14.62
N LEU A 59 14.38 17.44 13.65
CA LEU A 59 13.85 17.17 12.31
C LEU A 59 14.96 17.21 11.26
N CYS A 60 15.77 18.26 11.29
CA CYS A 60 16.91 18.42 10.39
C CYS A 60 18.04 19.21 11.06
N THR A 61 19.24 19.06 10.50
CA THR A 61 20.43 19.86 10.83
C THR A 61 20.58 20.96 9.79
N ALA A 62 20.66 22.21 10.25
CA ALA A 62 20.64 23.41 9.42
C ALA A 62 21.94 24.22 9.61
N GLY A 63 23.10 23.56 9.52
CA GLY A 63 24.42 24.15 9.75
C GLY A 63 25.49 23.64 8.78
N GLY A 64 26.68 23.33 9.32
CA GLY A 64 27.81 22.80 8.56
C GLY A 64 27.51 21.44 7.92
N LEU A 65 26.77 20.60 8.64
CA LEU A 65 26.23 19.35 8.13
C LEU A 65 24.73 19.53 7.88
N LYS A 66 24.29 19.36 6.63
CA LYS A 66 22.88 19.41 6.23
C LYS A 66 22.38 17.98 6.06
N ARG A 67 21.59 17.51 7.02
CA ARG A 67 21.04 16.15 7.05
C ARG A 67 19.63 16.18 7.64
N ASP A 68 18.78 15.32 7.12
CA ASP A 68 17.48 14.99 7.72
C ASP A 68 17.68 13.95 8.82
N VAL A 69 17.05 14.17 9.97
CA VAL A 69 17.27 13.45 11.22
C VAL A 69 15.95 12.95 11.84
N GLU A 70 14.82 13.32 11.24
CA GLU A 70 13.49 12.99 11.73
C GLU A 70 13.26 11.48 11.96
N ASP A 71 13.82 10.63 11.12
CA ASP A 71 13.68 9.17 11.23
C ASP A 71 14.39 8.57 12.45
N LEU A 72 15.25 9.34 13.11
CA LEU A 72 16.01 8.92 14.30
C LEU A 72 15.32 9.28 15.62
N ASP A 73 14.20 10.01 15.59
CA ASP A 73 13.43 10.40 16.78
C ASP A 73 14.29 11.04 17.89
N LEU A 74 15.29 11.84 17.51
CA LEU A 74 16.20 12.45 18.48
C LEU A 74 15.52 13.53 19.31
N SER A 75 15.71 13.48 20.62
CA SER A 75 15.20 14.48 21.54
C SER A 75 16.30 15.45 22.00
N ALA A 76 15.98 16.74 21.97
CA ALA A 76 16.82 17.81 22.47
C ALA A 76 16.10 18.61 23.56
N LEU A 77 16.85 18.99 24.59
CA LEU A 77 16.34 19.80 25.69
C LEU A 77 16.82 21.25 25.54
N CYS A 78 15.90 22.19 25.50
CA CYS A 78 16.20 23.61 25.67
C CYS A 78 15.87 24.01 27.09
N HIS A 79 16.89 24.36 27.88
CA HIS A 79 16.68 24.87 29.24
C HIS A 79 16.18 26.32 29.21
N ILE A 80 15.36 26.70 30.19
CA ILE A 80 14.81 28.07 30.30
C ILE A 80 15.88 29.18 30.31
N ARG A 81 17.09 28.89 30.80
CA ARG A 81 18.24 29.82 30.80
C ARG A 81 18.78 30.11 29.41
N GLU A 82 18.54 29.21 28.48
CA GLU A 82 19.03 29.28 27.10
C GLU A 82 18.03 29.94 26.15
N ILE A 83 16.89 30.39 26.67
CA ILE A 83 15.86 31.12 25.93
C ILE A 83 16.10 32.62 26.13
N PRO A 84 16.21 33.43 25.06
CA PRO A 84 16.31 34.87 25.20
C PRO A 84 15.00 35.45 25.77
N THR A 85 15.10 36.24 26.84
CA THR A 85 13.98 36.96 27.46
C THR A 85 13.82 38.35 26.81
N SER A 86 12.70 38.60 26.14
CA SER A 86 12.45 39.84 25.39
C SER A 86 11.95 41.02 26.25
N GLY A 87 11.80 40.85 27.57
CA GLY A 87 11.26 41.89 28.45
C GLY A 87 11.31 41.51 29.92
N SER A 88 11.30 42.52 30.80
CA SER A 88 11.64 42.40 32.23
C SER A 88 10.58 41.75 33.13
N HIS A 89 9.42 41.29 32.63
CA HIS A 89 8.36 40.74 33.49
C HIS A 89 7.47 39.61 32.92
N ASP A 90 7.74 39.04 31.74
CA ASP A 90 6.97 37.91 31.21
C ASP A 90 7.74 36.58 31.28
N ASP A 91 7.02 35.48 31.52
CA ASP A 91 7.57 34.12 31.47
C ASP A 91 8.03 33.80 30.03
N PRO A 92 9.34 33.55 29.79
CA PRO A 92 9.88 33.27 28.46
C PRO A 92 9.26 32.05 27.77
N LEU A 93 8.65 31.13 28.53
CA LEU A 93 8.00 29.95 27.98
C LEU A 93 6.61 30.23 27.38
N SER A 94 5.98 31.36 27.75
CA SER A 94 4.63 31.72 27.28
C SER A 94 4.53 31.99 25.78
N TYR A 95 5.65 32.28 25.13
CA TYR A 95 5.74 32.55 23.69
C TYR A 95 5.71 31.29 22.83
N TYR A 96 5.94 30.11 23.41
CA TYR A 96 6.12 28.86 22.69
C TYR A 96 4.92 27.94 22.88
N GLN A 97 4.48 27.31 21.80
CA GLN A 97 3.39 26.34 21.81
C GLN A 97 3.87 24.96 21.37
N ILE A 98 3.17 23.93 21.86
CA ILE A 98 3.43 22.56 21.42
C ILE A 98 3.17 22.48 19.92
N GLY A 99 4.16 21.98 19.18
CA GLY A 99 4.12 21.84 17.74
C GLY A 99 4.77 22.97 16.96
N ASP A 100 5.26 24.02 17.62
CA ASP A 100 6.06 25.06 16.95
C ASP A 100 7.41 24.52 16.47
N PHE A 101 7.89 25.05 15.35
CA PHE A 101 9.21 24.74 14.80
C PHE A 101 10.23 25.72 15.36
N ILE A 102 11.30 25.20 15.93
CA ILE A 102 12.38 25.98 16.55
C ILE A 102 13.69 25.67 15.85
N ARG A 103 14.43 26.72 15.51
CA ARG A 103 15.83 26.67 15.12
C ARG A 103 16.70 27.04 16.32
N ALA A 104 17.57 26.13 16.74
CA ALA A 104 18.44 26.29 17.91
C ALA A 104 19.87 25.83 17.61
N GLY A 105 20.83 26.40 18.33
CA GLY A 105 22.23 25.95 18.32
C GLY A 105 22.46 24.84 19.33
N VAL A 106 23.29 23.86 18.99
CA VAL A 106 23.68 22.77 19.89
C VAL A 106 24.73 23.30 20.87
N LYS A 107 24.37 23.32 22.16
CA LYS A 107 25.25 23.81 23.23
C LYS A 107 26.10 22.70 23.83
N ASP A 108 25.48 21.57 24.11
CA ASP A 108 26.17 20.42 24.69
C ASP A 108 25.55 19.09 24.25
N ILE A 109 26.36 18.05 24.19
CA ILE A 109 25.97 16.71 23.73
C ILE A 109 26.57 15.69 24.70
N ASP A 110 25.73 15.03 25.46
CA ASP A 110 26.10 13.86 26.25
C ASP A 110 25.93 12.61 25.39
N ARG A 111 27.04 12.08 24.88
CA ARG A 111 27.06 10.88 24.03
C ARG A 111 26.77 9.58 24.79
N TYR A 112 26.95 9.58 26.11
CA TYR A 112 26.72 8.38 26.94
C TYR A 112 25.26 8.29 27.38
N GLN A 113 24.65 9.42 27.74
CA GLN A 113 23.23 9.49 28.08
C GLN A 113 22.34 9.83 26.88
N GLU A 114 22.94 10.06 25.71
CA GLU A 114 22.26 10.40 24.46
C GLU A 114 21.38 11.66 24.59
N LYS A 115 21.86 12.65 25.34
CA LYS A 115 21.14 13.90 25.59
C LYS A 115 21.76 15.03 24.80
N ILE A 116 20.93 15.74 24.04
CA ILE A 116 21.33 16.94 23.31
C ILE A 116 20.74 18.15 24.04
N THR A 117 21.58 19.11 24.39
CA THR A 117 21.17 20.38 24.99
C THR A 117 21.32 21.49 23.96
N VAL A 118 20.24 22.24 23.72
CA VAL A 118 20.19 23.30 22.71
C VAL A 118 19.96 24.68 23.34
N SER A 119 20.41 25.70 22.63
CA SER A 119 20.32 27.10 23.04
C SER A 119 19.79 27.99 21.92
N LEU A 120 19.04 29.02 22.30
CA LEU A 120 18.51 30.04 21.39
C LEU A 120 19.32 31.33 21.42
N HIS A 121 20.42 31.37 22.19
CA HIS A 121 21.33 32.51 22.20
C HIS A 121 22.26 32.48 20.99
N GLN A 122 22.47 33.64 20.35
CA GLN A 122 23.40 33.78 19.22
C GLN A 122 24.85 33.41 19.59
N SER A 123 25.20 33.47 20.88
CA SER A 123 26.51 33.04 21.41
C SER A 123 26.77 31.54 21.29
N SER A 124 25.73 30.75 21.02
CA SER A 124 25.86 29.31 20.78
C SER A 124 26.24 28.98 19.33
N LEU A 125 26.22 29.95 18.42
CA LEU A 125 26.56 29.76 17.01
C LEU A 125 28.04 29.99 16.73
N VAL A 126 28.52 29.37 15.66
CA VAL A 126 29.84 29.69 15.08
C VAL A 126 29.82 31.16 14.61
N PRO A 127 30.85 31.97 14.90
CA PRO A 127 30.85 33.43 14.68
C PRO A 127 30.67 33.92 13.23
N ASP A 128 30.70 33.02 12.25
CA ASP A 128 30.58 33.33 10.81
C ASP A 128 29.15 33.10 10.25
N LEU A 129 28.22 32.66 11.10
CA LEU A 129 26.88 32.22 10.68
C LEU A 129 25.78 33.11 11.26
N ASP A 130 25.34 34.11 10.49
CA ASP A 130 24.28 35.03 10.89
C ASP A 130 22.87 34.46 10.57
N LEU A 131 22.50 33.40 11.29
CA LEU A 131 21.18 32.77 11.20
C LEU A 131 20.27 33.24 12.34
N LYS A 132 19.01 33.54 12.02
CA LYS A 132 17.96 33.84 13.00
C LYS A 132 17.61 32.58 13.80
N LEU A 133 17.93 32.57 15.09
CA LEU A 133 17.49 31.55 16.05
C LEU A 133 16.08 31.87 16.59
N GLY A 134 15.35 30.84 17.00
CA GLY A 134 13.99 30.96 17.55
C GLY A 134 12.93 30.26 16.72
N VAL A 135 11.69 30.72 16.86
CA VAL A 135 10.53 30.15 16.14
C VAL A 135 10.66 30.46 14.65
N ILE A 136 10.51 29.41 13.83
CA ILE A 136 10.54 29.49 12.36
C ILE A 136 9.20 29.04 11.78
N THR A 137 8.84 29.57 10.61
CA THR A 137 7.66 29.11 9.87
C THR A 137 8.03 27.94 8.96
N LYS A 138 7.02 27.20 8.46
CA LYS A 138 7.24 26.07 7.54
C LYS A 138 7.96 26.48 6.25
N GLU A 139 7.81 27.72 5.82
CA GLU A 139 8.45 28.27 4.62
C GLU A 139 9.94 28.57 4.83
N GLU A 140 10.36 28.76 6.08
CA GLU A 140 11.75 29.03 6.48
C GLU A 140 12.54 27.74 6.79
N LEU A 141 11.90 26.58 6.67
CA LEU A 141 12.57 25.29 6.78
C LEU A 141 13.57 25.11 5.64
N PRO A 142 14.69 24.41 5.87
CA PRO A 142 15.67 24.16 4.82
C PRO A 142 15.00 23.51 3.59
N VAL A 143 15.35 23.99 2.40
CA VAL A 143 14.74 23.56 1.11
C VAL A 143 14.85 22.05 0.88
N HIS A 144 15.84 21.39 1.48
CA HIS A 144 15.96 19.93 1.42
C HIS A 144 14.91 19.21 2.28
N TYR A 145 14.64 19.72 3.47
CA TYR A 145 13.61 19.21 4.36
C TYR A 145 12.20 19.45 3.79
N SER A 146 11.92 20.64 3.24
CA SER A 146 10.59 20.96 2.69
C SER A 146 10.22 20.17 1.43
N LYS A 147 11.19 19.66 0.66
CA LYS A 147 10.95 18.81 -0.51
C LYS A 147 10.73 17.33 -0.19
N LEU A 148 11.15 16.87 0.99
CA LEU A 148 10.93 15.50 1.48
C LEU A 148 9.64 15.38 2.29
N PHE A 149 9.02 16.50 2.66
CA PHE A 149 7.85 16.57 3.50
C PHE A 149 6.52 16.48 2.73
N GLN A 150 6.24 15.27 2.23
CA GLN A 150 4.86 14.81 2.01
C GLN A 150 4.65 13.56 2.87
N GLU A 151 4.64 13.75 4.20
CA GLU A 151 4.54 12.68 5.21
C GLU A 151 3.34 11.74 5.00
N GLU A 152 2.22 12.27 4.51
CA GLU A 152 0.99 11.49 4.35
C GLU A 152 1.10 10.43 3.25
N ASP A 153 1.99 10.62 2.27
CA ASP A 153 2.18 9.70 1.14
C ASP A 153 3.37 8.74 1.33
N PHE A 154 4.38 9.10 2.12
CA PHE A 154 5.57 8.26 2.29
C PHE A 154 5.36 7.11 3.30
N ALA A 155 4.81 7.41 4.49
CA ALA A 155 4.54 6.37 5.49
C ALA A 155 3.47 5.37 5.00
N THR A 156 2.46 5.86 4.29
CA THR A 156 1.42 5.04 3.66
C THR A 156 2.00 4.21 2.51
N SER A 157 2.88 4.77 1.67
CA SER A 157 3.51 4.01 0.59
C SER A 157 4.50 2.94 1.09
N ILE A 158 5.26 3.20 2.16
CA ILE A 158 6.08 2.18 2.82
C ILE A 158 5.21 1.08 3.40
N ARG A 159 4.18 1.43 4.17
CA ARG A 159 3.25 0.44 4.74
C ARG A 159 2.59 -0.39 3.65
N LYS A 160 2.20 0.23 2.53
CA LYS A 160 1.61 -0.45 1.37
C LYS A 160 2.60 -1.39 0.68
N LYS A 161 3.87 -0.99 0.52
CA LYS A 161 4.93 -1.87 -0.02
C LYS A 161 5.22 -3.04 0.93
N GLN A 162 5.28 -2.77 2.23
CA GLN A 162 5.56 -3.79 3.24
C GLN A 162 4.39 -4.77 3.38
N SER A 163 3.13 -4.28 3.35
CA SER A 163 1.94 -5.12 3.36
C SER A 163 1.85 -5.98 2.10
N ALA A 164 2.10 -5.41 0.92
CA ALA A 164 2.14 -6.17 -0.33
C ALA A 164 3.22 -7.28 -0.31
N SER A 165 4.41 -6.97 0.23
CA SER A 165 5.48 -7.96 0.41
C SER A 165 5.08 -9.08 1.36
N TRP A 166 4.41 -8.75 2.47
CA TRP A 166 3.93 -9.74 3.44
C TRP A 166 2.81 -10.61 2.86
N ALA A 167 1.87 -10.03 2.12
CA ALA A 167 0.83 -10.77 1.41
C ALA A 167 1.44 -11.77 0.41
N LEU A 168 2.42 -11.34 -0.40
CA LEU A 168 3.12 -12.21 -1.35
C LEU A 168 3.84 -13.37 -0.66
N LYS A 169 4.43 -13.13 0.53
CA LYS A 169 5.07 -14.17 1.33
C LYS A 169 4.05 -15.21 1.80
N CYS A 170 2.89 -14.79 2.28
CA CYS A 170 1.78 -15.69 2.65
C CYS A 170 1.31 -16.52 1.45
N VAL A 171 1.16 -15.92 0.26
CA VAL A 171 0.81 -16.66 -0.96
C VAL A 171 1.83 -17.75 -1.26
N ARG A 172 3.14 -17.43 -1.19
CA ARG A 172 4.20 -18.40 -1.46
C ARG A 172 4.14 -19.58 -0.48
N LEU A 173 3.97 -19.31 0.82
CA LEU A 173 3.82 -20.35 1.83
C LEU A 173 2.57 -21.21 1.58
N GLY A 174 1.45 -20.57 1.22
CA GLY A 174 0.22 -21.29 0.87
C GLY A 174 0.40 -22.24 -0.32
N VAL A 175 1.14 -21.80 -1.36
CA VAL A 175 1.48 -22.64 -2.51
C VAL A 175 2.37 -23.82 -2.11
N ASP A 176 3.34 -23.61 -1.24
CA ASP A 176 4.21 -24.68 -0.75
C ASP A 176 3.43 -25.70 0.09
N HIS A 177 2.52 -25.25 0.97
CA HIS A 177 1.60 -26.13 1.69
C HIS A 177 0.70 -26.91 0.72
N PHE A 178 0.17 -26.25 -0.29
CA PHE A 178 -0.68 -26.88 -1.30
C PHE A 178 0.05 -27.99 -2.07
N LYS A 179 1.29 -27.75 -2.50
CA LYS A 179 2.13 -28.77 -3.16
C LYS A 179 2.42 -29.98 -2.28
N ASN A 180 2.50 -29.76 -0.97
CA ASN A 180 2.71 -30.82 0.02
C ASN A 180 1.40 -31.53 0.45
N GLY A 181 0.25 -31.19 -0.15
CA GLY A 181 -1.06 -31.78 0.18
C GLY A 181 -1.74 -31.19 1.43
N HIS A 182 -1.11 -30.21 2.08
CA HIS A 182 -1.61 -29.54 3.29
C HIS A 182 -2.66 -28.46 2.92
N HIS A 183 -3.85 -28.91 2.50
CA HIS A 183 -4.89 -28.05 1.95
C HIS A 183 -5.56 -27.11 2.96
N VAL A 184 -5.51 -27.41 4.26
CA VAL A 184 -6.12 -26.54 5.29
C VAL A 184 -5.18 -25.38 5.61
N GLU A 185 -3.90 -25.68 5.77
CA GLU A 185 -2.81 -24.73 5.98
C GLU A 185 -2.68 -23.79 4.79
N ALA A 186 -2.74 -24.32 3.56
CA ALA A 186 -2.75 -23.50 2.35
C ALA A 186 -3.91 -22.49 2.33
N MET A 187 -5.12 -22.93 2.69
CA MET A 187 -6.29 -22.05 2.77
C MET A 187 -6.08 -20.92 3.79
N ASN A 188 -5.52 -21.24 4.96
CA ASN A 188 -5.24 -20.25 5.99
C ASN A 188 -4.23 -19.21 5.52
N GLU A 189 -3.15 -19.63 4.84
CA GLU A 189 -2.16 -18.68 4.31
C GLU A 189 -2.72 -17.80 3.18
N TYR A 190 -3.59 -18.33 2.31
CA TYR A 190 -4.27 -17.51 1.31
C TYR A 190 -5.24 -16.51 1.93
N ASN A 191 -5.97 -16.89 2.97
CA ASN A 191 -6.86 -15.97 3.70
C ASN A 191 -6.06 -14.86 4.37
N LYS A 192 -4.94 -15.18 5.03
CA LYS A 192 -4.04 -14.15 5.59
C LYS A 192 -3.54 -13.18 4.52
N ALA A 193 -3.12 -13.68 3.35
CA ALA A 193 -2.70 -12.83 2.24
C ALA A 193 -3.79 -11.82 1.84
N LEU A 194 -5.05 -12.25 1.81
CA LEU A 194 -6.21 -11.44 1.45
C LEU A 194 -6.72 -10.53 2.58
N GLU A 195 -6.42 -10.84 3.85
CA GLU A 195 -6.62 -9.90 4.96
C GLU A 195 -5.67 -8.70 4.88
N ILE A 196 -4.46 -8.92 4.33
CA ILE A 196 -3.42 -7.90 4.19
C ILE A 196 -3.62 -7.07 2.92
N ASP A 197 -3.88 -7.75 1.81
CA ASP A 197 -4.11 -7.16 0.49
C ASP A 197 -5.32 -7.84 -0.14
N THR A 198 -6.48 -7.20 0.02
CA THR A 198 -7.78 -7.74 -0.40
C THR A 198 -7.86 -8.01 -1.90
N ASN A 199 -7.02 -7.33 -2.69
CA ASN A 199 -7.04 -7.37 -4.15
C ASN A 199 -5.85 -8.14 -4.72
N ASN A 200 -5.14 -8.91 -3.88
CA ASN A 200 -4.00 -9.69 -4.32
C ASN A 200 -4.43 -10.78 -5.32
N VAL A 201 -4.09 -10.56 -6.60
CA VAL A 201 -4.50 -11.43 -7.71
C VAL A 201 -3.99 -12.87 -7.54
N GLU A 202 -2.75 -13.05 -7.09
CA GLU A 202 -2.15 -14.37 -6.91
C GLU A 202 -2.83 -15.14 -5.77
N ALA A 203 -3.15 -14.46 -4.66
CA ALA A 203 -3.87 -15.06 -3.55
C ALA A 203 -5.29 -15.49 -3.95
N LEU A 204 -6.02 -14.63 -4.69
CA LEU A 204 -7.36 -14.94 -5.21
C LEU A 204 -7.33 -16.13 -6.16
N VAL A 205 -6.38 -16.17 -7.10
CA VAL A 205 -6.23 -17.29 -8.04
C VAL A 205 -5.89 -18.59 -7.32
N ALA A 206 -4.95 -18.55 -6.36
CA ALA A 206 -4.55 -19.74 -5.62
C ALA A 206 -5.67 -20.27 -4.71
N ARG A 207 -6.43 -19.38 -4.07
CA ARG A 207 -7.60 -19.74 -3.25
C ARG A 207 -8.75 -20.26 -4.10
N GLY A 208 -9.02 -19.62 -5.25
CA GLY A 208 -10.01 -20.07 -6.22
C GLY A 208 -9.71 -21.47 -6.74
N ALA A 209 -8.45 -21.77 -7.08
CA ALA A 209 -8.04 -23.10 -7.49
C ALA A 209 -8.23 -24.15 -6.38
N LEU A 210 -7.92 -23.78 -5.14
CA LEU A 210 -8.16 -24.65 -3.98
C LEU A 210 -9.66 -24.91 -3.75
N TYR A 211 -10.52 -23.91 -3.93
CA TYR A 211 -11.97 -24.07 -3.86
C TYR A 211 -12.51 -24.96 -4.97
N ALA A 212 -12.01 -24.81 -6.20
CA ALA A 212 -12.39 -25.66 -7.33
C ALA A 212 -12.05 -27.13 -7.05
N ASN A 213 -10.84 -27.40 -6.53
CA ASN A 213 -10.42 -28.76 -6.16
C ASN A 213 -11.25 -29.37 -5.02
N LYS A 214 -11.81 -28.54 -4.13
CA LYS A 214 -12.74 -28.97 -3.06
C LYS A 214 -14.20 -29.07 -3.53
N GLY A 215 -14.49 -28.82 -4.80
CA GLY A 215 -15.86 -28.80 -5.34
C GLY A 215 -16.69 -27.56 -4.97
N SER A 216 -16.09 -26.55 -4.34
CA SER A 216 -16.74 -25.27 -4.02
C SER A 216 -16.75 -24.33 -5.22
N ILE A 217 -17.37 -24.77 -6.32
CA ILE A 217 -17.32 -24.16 -7.65
C ILE A 217 -17.74 -22.68 -7.65
N VAL A 218 -18.83 -22.33 -6.96
CA VAL A 218 -19.34 -20.94 -6.93
C VAL A 218 -18.35 -19.97 -6.27
N LYS A 219 -17.69 -20.40 -5.18
CA LYS A 219 -16.68 -19.57 -4.50
C LYS A 219 -15.44 -19.41 -5.36
N ALA A 220 -15.03 -20.48 -6.05
CA ALA A 220 -13.91 -20.44 -6.98
C ALA A 220 -14.16 -19.43 -8.12
N ILE A 221 -15.35 -19.45 -8.74
CA ILE A 221 -15.74 -18.49 -9.77
C ILE A 221 -15.63 -17.06 -9.24
N SER A 222 -16.19 -16.78 -8.05
CA SER A 222 -16.15 -15.46 -7.44
C SER A 222 -14.71 -14.95 -7.24
N ASP A 223 -13.80 -15.81 -6.74
CA ASP A 223 -12.41 -15.43 -6.53
C ASP A 223 -11.69 -15.17 -7.86
N PHE A 224 -11.94 -15.97 -8.90
CA PHE A 224 -11.33 -15.77 -10.21
C PHE A 224 -11.87 -14.54 -10.94
N GLU A 225 -13.16 -14.25 -10.82
CA GLU A 225 -13.76 -13.03 -11.38
C GLU A 225 -13.16 -11.80 -10.72
N LEU A 226 -13.04 -11.78 -9.40
CA LEU A 226 -12.39 -10.68 -8.67
C LEU A 226 -10.91 -10.55 -9.05
N ALA A 227 -10.21 -11.67 -9.29
CA ALA A 227 -8.83 -11.64 -9.77
C ALA A 227 -8.71 -10.99 -11.16
N LEU A 228 -9.66 -11.26 -12.07
CA LEU A 228 -9.70 -10.69 -13.41
C LEU A 228 -10.21 -9.24 -13.44
N GLU A 229 -11.03 -8.83 -12.49
CA GLU A 229 -11.39 -7.41 -12.31
C GLU A 229 -10.14 -6.58 -11.97
N ASN A 230 -9.25 -7.12 -11.12
CA ASN A 230 -8.00 -6.47 -10.74
C ASN A 230 -6.90 -6.60 -11.81
N CYS A 231 -6.83 -7.74 -12.51
CA CYS A 231 -5.88 -7.97 -13.59
C CYS A 231 -6.55 -8.70 -14.77
N PRO A 232 -7.12 -7.95 -15.74
CA PRO A 232 -7.90 -8.52 -16.83
C PRO A 232 -7.14 -9.49 -17.72
N ASP A 233 -5.80 -9.39 -17.79
CA ASP A 233 -4.95 -10.24 -18.64
C ASP A 233 -4.23 -11.36 -17.89
N HIS A 234 -4.67 -11.66 -16.66
CA HIS A 234 -4.06 -12.73 -15.88
C HIS A 234 -4.35 -14.12 -16.49
N ARG A 235 -3.35 -14.67 -17.20
CA ARG A 235 -3.46 -15.92 -17.98
C ARG A 235 -3.99 -17.10 -17.15
N ASN A 236 -3.46 -17.30 -15.95
CA ASN A 236 -3.89 -18.42 -15.10
C ASN A 236 -5.33 -18.24 -14.60
N ALA A 237 -5.75 -16.99 -14.34
CA ALA A 237 -7.10 -16.72 -13.87
C ALA A 237 -8.13 -16.99 -14.98
N LYS A 238 -7.88 -16.54 -16.21
CA LYS A 238 -8.73 -16.85 -17.38
C LYS A 238 -8.86 -18.36 -17.58
N LYS A 239 -7.72 -19.07 -17.56
CA LYS A 239 -7.69 -20.52 -17.74
C LYS A 239 -8.48 -21.26 -16.66
N TYR A 240 -8.21 -20.99 -15.38
CA TYR A 240 -8.91 -21.67 -14.28
C TYR A 240 -10.40 -21.28 -14.22
N LEU A 241 -10.75 -20.02 -14.51
CA LEU A 241 -12.15 -19.61 -14.60
C LEU A 241 -12.87 -20.34 -15.73
N SER A 242 -12.27 -20.44 -16.93
CA SER A 242 -12.84 -21.17 -18.06
C SER A 242 -13.13 -22.63 -17.67
N GLN A 243 -12.16 -23.33 -17.08
CA GLN A 243 -12.35 -24.70 -16.60
C GLN A 243 -13.43 -24.81 -15.52
N THR A 244 -13.47 -23.87 -14.57
CA THR A 244 -14.45 -23.88 -13.47
C THR A 244 -15.87 -23.57 -13.96
N LEU A 245 -16.01 -22.71 -14.98
CA LEU A 245 -17.29 -22.43 -15.64
C LEU A 245 -17.81 -23.64 -16.40
N VAL A 246 -16.94 -24.42 -17.05
CA VAL A 246 -17.32 -25.68 -17.70
C VAL A 246 -17.85 -26.67 -16.66
N GLU A 247 -17.14 -26.83 -15.55
CA GLU A 247 -17.59 -27.72 -14.47
C GLU A 247 -18.93 -27.25 -13.88
N ARG A 248 -19.13 -25.94 -13.72
CA ARG A 248 -20.42 -25.38 -13.30
C ARG A 248 -21.53 -25.63 -14.32
N GLY A 249 -21.21 -25.56 -15.62
CA GLY A 249 -22.12 -25.87 -16.71
C GLY A 249 -22.60 -27.31 -16.64
N ARG A 250 -21.68 -28.28 -16.44
CA ARG A 250 -22.01 -29.70 -16.28
C ARG A 250 -22.96 -29.95 -15.11
N GLN A 251 -22.72 -29.32 -13.96
CA GLN A 251 -23.63 -29.42 -12.81
C GLN A 251 -25.04 -28.86 -13.09
N LEU A 252 -25.16 -27.88 -14.00
CA LEU A 252 -26.44 -27.30 -14.40
C LEU A 252 -27.13 -28.13 -15.49
N GLU A 253 -26.38 -28.82 -16.34
CA GLU A 253 -26.91 -29.85 -17.25
C GLU A 253 -27.59 -30.98 -16.48
N GLU A 254 -26.95 -31.48 -15.42
CA GLU A 254 -27.53 -32.49 -14.53
C GLU A 254 -28.82 -32.01 -13.85
N GLN A 255 -28.98 -30.69 -13.72
CA GLN A 255 -30.21 -30.04 -13.21
C GLN A 255 -31.21 -29.67 -14.31
N GLU A 256 -30.98 -30.11 -15.56
CA GLU A 256 -31.78 -29.80 -16.75
C GLU A 256 -31.88 -28.31 -17.10
N LYS A 257 -30.99 -27.47 -16.55
CA LYS A 257 -30.96 -26.01 -16.80
C LYS A 257 -30.09 -25.66 -18.01
N LEU A 258 -30.42 -26.25 -19.16
CA LEU A 258 -29.61 -26.24 -20.38
C LEU A 258 -29.26 -24.82 -20.87
N VAL A 259 -30.21 -23.88 -20.86
CA VAL A 259 -29.98 -22.50 -21.33
C VAL A 259 -28.95 -21.77 -20.47
N THR A 260 -28.96 -21.99 -19.15
CA THR A 260 -27.97 -21.37 -18.25
C THR A 260 -26.59 -21.99 -18.42
N ALA A 261 -26.52 -23.31 -18.64
CA ALA A 261 -25.28 -24.01 -18.92
C ALA A 261 -24.66 -23.54 -20.25
N GLU A 262 -25.47 -23.38 -21.31
CA GLU A 262 -25.05 -22.81 -22.59
C GLU A 262 -24.37 -21.44 -22.43
N GLY A 263 -24.97 -20.56 -21.62
CA GLY A 263 -24.41 -19.24 -21.31
C GLY A 263 -23.05 -19.31 -20.63
N LEU A 264 -22.85 -20.26 -19.71
CA LEU A 264 -21.57 -20.46 -19.04
C LEU A 264 -20.49 -20.99 -19.98
N TYR A 265 -20.82 -21.92 -20.88
CA TYR A 265 -19.85 -22.42 -21.86
C TYR A 265 -19.41 -21.35 -22.84
N ARG A 266 -20.34 -20.50 -23.31
CA ARG A 266 -19.98 -19.33 -24.13
C ARG A 266 -19.05 -18.39 -23.37
N LYS A 267 -19.32 -18.13 -22.09
CA LYS A 267 -18.44 -17.31 -21.25
C LYS A 267 -17.07 -17.97 -21.09
N ALA A 268 -17.00 -19.29 -20.90
CA ALA A 268 -15.75 -20.04 -20.81
C ALA A 268 -14.90 -19.90 -22.09
N LEU A 269 -15.53 -20.00 -23.27
CA LEU A 269 -14.86 -19.82 -24.57
C LEU A 269 -14.44 -18.37 -24.85
N SER A 270 -15.16 -17.38 -24.32
CA SER A 270 -14.72 -15.97 -24.42
C SER A 270 -13.46 -15.67 -23.59
N LEU A 271 -13.19 -16.49 -22.56
CA LEU A 271 -12.02 -16.36 -21.70
C LEU A 271 -10.83 -17.17 -22.21
N ASP A 272 -11.10 -18.38 -22.72
CA ASP A 272 -10.12 -19.29 -23.31
C ASP A 272 -10.77 -19.98 -24.51
N ASP A 273 -10.49 -19.46 -25.70
CA ASP A 273 -10.98 -19.95 -26.99
C ASP A 273 -10.38 -21.30 -27.36
N THR A 274 -9.25 -21.68 -26.76
CA THR A 274 -8.56 -22.94 -27.00
C THR A 274 -9.07 -24.09 -26.13
N ASN A 275 -10.02 -23.86 -25.23
CA ASN A 275 -10.52 -24.88 -24.32
C ASN A 275 -11.41 -25.93 -25.04
N PRO A 276 -10.91 -27.16 -25.29
CA PRO A 276 -11.66 -28.17 -26.05
C PRO A 276 -12.88 -28.66 -25.27
N GLU A 277 -12.79 -28.75 -23.94
CA GLU A 277 -13.91 -29.23 -23.11
C GLU A 277 -15.10 -28.29 -23.17
N ALA A 278 -14.85 -26.98 -23.22
CA ALA A 278 -15.90 -25.97 -23.37
C ALA A 278 -16.55 -26.04 -24.75
N GLN A 279 -15.76 -26.27 -25.80
CA GLN A 279 -16.25 -26.38 -27.17
C GLN A 279 -17.11 -27.64 -27.36
N ASP A 280 -16.63 -28.78 -26.86
CA ASP A 280 -17.36 -30.05 -26.92
C ASP A 280 -18.64 -30.03 -26.08
N ALA A 281 -18.64 -29.36 -24.93
CA ALA A 281 -19.83 -29.23 -24.11
C ALA A 281 -20.87 -28.31 -24.77
N LEU A 282 -20.41 -27.20 -25.37
CA LEU A 282 -21.30 -26.26 -26.06
C LEU A 282 -21.97 -26.91 -27.28
N THR A 283 -21.23 -27.67 -28.10
CA THR A 283 -21.79 -28.34 -29.29
C THR A 283 -22.87 -29.35 -28.92
N LYS A 284 -22.60 -30.18 -27.89
CA LYS A 284 -23.58 -31.13 -27.35
C LYS A 284 -24.84 -30.44 -26.84
N ILE A 285 -24.70 -29.34 -26.09
CA ILE A 285 -25.85 -28.57 -25.61
C ILE A 285 -26.64 -27.95 -26.76
N THR A 286 -25.97 -27.37 -27.76
CA THR A 286 -26.69 -26.74 -28.87
C THR A 286 -27.47 -27.76 -29.69
N ASP A 287 -26.92 -28.95 -29.90
CA ASP A 287 -27.60 -30.03 -30.61
C ASP A 287 -28.83 -30.53 -29.84
N THR A 288 -28.69 -30.75 -28.54
CA THR A 288 -29.82 -31.18 -27.68
C THR A 288 -30.93 -30.13 -27.62
N ILE A 289 -30.57 -28.85 -27.47
CA ILE A 289 -31.53 -27.75 -27.51
C ILE A 289 -32.21 -27.70 -28.89
N GLN A 290 -31.46 -27.79 -29.98
CA GLN A 290 -32.02 -27.74 -31.34
C GLN A 290 -32.99 -28.89 -31.62
N VAL A 291 -32.67 -30.12 -31.23
CA VAL A 291 -33.56 -31.28 -31.37
C VAL A 291 -34.83 -31.08 -30.53
N SER A 292 -34.71 -30.55 -29.31
CA SER A 292 -35.88 -30.27 -28.46
C SER A 292 -36.83 -29.24 -29.10
N TRP A 293 -36.28 -28.17 -29.71
CA TRP A 293 -37.06 -27.17 -30.46
C TRP A 293 -37.74 -27.77 -31.70
N GLN A 294 -37.05 -28.63 -32.44
CA GLN A 294 -37.63 -29.31 -33.60
C GLN A 294 -38.79 -30.23 -33.21
N LEU A 295 -38.65 -31.01 -32.13
CA LEU A 295 -39.73 -31.86 -31.62
C LEU A 295 -40.93 -31.04 -31.13
N LEU A 296 -40.70 -29.95 -30.40
CA LEU A 296 -41.76 -29.03 -29.99
C LEU A 296 -42.49 -28.43 -31.20
N THR A 297 -41.76 -27.91 -32.18
CA THR A 297 -42.37 -27.30 -33.38
C THR A 297 -43.14 -28.30 -34.23
N LEU A 298 -42.70 -29.57 -34.33
CA LEU A 298 -43.44 -30.67 -34.96
C LEU A 298 -44.72 -31.02 -34.19
N HIS A 299 -44.67 -31.06 -32.86
CA HIS A 299 -45.84 -31.33 -32.02
C HIS A 299 -46.92 -30.25 -32.16
N TYR A 300 -46.52 -28.97 -32.20
CA TYR A 300 -47.46 -27.84 -32.42
C TYR A 300 -47.90 -27.65 -33.87
N ARG A 301 -47.27 -28.34 -34.85
CA ARG A 301 -47.67 -28.32 -36.27
C ARG A 301 -48.64 -29.43 -36.67
N LEU A 302 -48.90 -30.41 -35.82
CA LEU A 302 -49.94 -31.41 -36.10
C LEU A 302 -51.31 -30.71 -36.02
N PRO A 303 -52.05 -30.58 -37.13
CA PRO A 303 -53.38 -30.01 -37.09
C PRO A 303 -54.27 -30.97 -36.31
N TRP A 304 -55.02 -30.45 -35.34
CA TRP A 304 -56.17 -31.13 -34.76
C TRP A 304 -57.22 -31.30 -35.88
N THR A 305 -57.04 -32.29 -36.76
CA THR A 305 -58.09 -32.72 -37.69
C THR A 305 -59.11 -33.51 -36.88
N LEU A 306 -59.99 -32.80 -36.19
CA LEU A 306 -61.31 -33.30 -35.83
C LEU A 306 -62.04 -33.55 -37.16
N GLU A 307 -62.02 -34.80 -37.63
CA GLU A 307 -62.95 -35.30 -38.62
C GLU A 307 -64.37 -35.14 -38.05
N VAL A 308 -65.04 -34.06 -38.44
CA VAL A 308 -66.49 -33.93 -38.28
C VAL A 308 -67.11 -34.79 -39.38
N ALA A 309 -67.50 -36.02 -39.04
CA ALA A 309 -68.25 -36.89 -39.93
C ALA A 309 -69.64 -36.26 -40.22
N PRO A 310 -70.08 -36.18 -41.49
CA PRO A 310 -71.41 -35.66 -41.81
C PRO A 310 -72.46 -36.75 -41.54
N HIS A 311 -73.42 -36.44 -40.67
CA HIS A 311 -74.62 -37.26 -40.49
C HIS A 311 -75.51 -37.16 -41.74
N VAL A 312 -75.79 -38.30 -42.35
CA VAL A 312 -76.86 -38.54 -43.34
C VAL A 312 -78.06 -39.11 -42.61
#